data_AF-A0AAD9MMD1-F1
#
_entry.id   AF-A0AAD9MMD1-F1
#
_cell.length_a   1.000
_cell.length_b   1.000
_cell.length_c   1.000
_cell.angle_alpha   90.00
_cell.angle_beta   90.00
_cell.angle_gamma   90.00
#
_symmetry.space_group_name_H-M   'P 1'
#
loop_
_entity.id
_entity.type
_entity.pdbx_description
1 polymer ?
#
loop_
_entity_poly.entity_id
_entity_poly.type
_entity_poly.pdbx_seq_one_letter_code
_entity_poly.pdbx_strand_id
1 'polypeptide(L)'
;MGMNVAINVEPALLEWFKWYHYLHDLDLEELRRFHLNVNVSYKPFIALDEIDYNEERLDEYKRCYELTKWIANRHKQEGGDILIVGHLSTMETVTRLMSGGRPLGYKKFLWHTHSKPFGLITVLEEPCSLNGSRRKVLPPMLPIRWHARMLWDTKKMIELLLT
;
A
#
# COMPACT_ATOMS: atom_id res chain seq x y z
N MET A 1 -6.83 4.71 -22.80
CA MET A 1 -7.14 5.13 -21.40
C MET A 1 -6.24 4.32 -20.48
N GLY A 2 -5.27 4.83 -19.73
CA GLY A 2 -4.58 6.12 -19.68
C GLY A 2 -3.20 5.86 -19.05
N MET A 3 -2.11 6.11 -19.79
CA MET A 3 -0.73 6.06 -19.28
C MET A 3 -0.20 7.47 -19.00
N ASN A 4 -1.07 8.43 -18.68
CA ASN A 4 -0.67 9.84 -18.58
C ASN A 4 -0.24 10.27 -17.17
N VAL A 5 -0.23 9.35 -16.20
CA VAL A 5 0.24 9.58 -14.84
C VAL A 5 1.40 8.63 -14.57
N ALA A 6 2.56 9.21 -14.24
CA ALA A 6 3.75 8.44 -13.87
C ALA A 6 3.68 8.01 -12.41
N ILE A 7 4.22 6.83 -12.11
CA ILE A 7 4.28 6.23 -10.79
C ILE A 7 5.41 6.89 -10.02
N ASN A 8 5.09 7.49 -8.87
CA ASN A 8 6.07 7.96 -7.91
C ASN A 8 6.38 6.83 -6.93
N VAL A 9 7.64 6.44 -6.80
CA VAL A 9 8.08 5.39 -5.87
C VAL A 9 8.41 6.02 -4.52
N GLU A 10 7.74 5.55 -3.46
CA GLU A 10 7.85 6.12 -2.12
C GLU A 10 8.29 5.04 -1.10
N PRO A 11 9.57 5.04 -0.67
CA PRO A 11 10.09 4.11 0.33
C PRO A 11 9.33 4.16 1.66
N ALA A 12 8.81 5.33 2.05
CA ALA A 12 8.03 5.48 3.28
C ALA A 12 6.67 4.75 3.26
N LEU A 13 6.25 4.11 2.15
CA LEU A 13 5.06 3.24 2.08
C LEU A 13 5.35 1.76 2.36
N LEU A 14 6.64 1.37 2.47
CA LEU A 14 7.02 0.02 2.83
C LEU A 14 6.42 -0.37 4.19
N GLU A 15 6.16 -1.67 4.34
CA GLU A 15 5.59 -2.25 5.56
C GLU A 15 6.51 -2.03 6.76
N TRP A 16 6.10 -2.56 7.91
CA TRP A 16 6.94 -2.59 9.09
C TRP A 16 8.31 -3.23 8.80
N PHE A 17 9.38 -2.45 8.99
CA PHE A 17 10.73 -2.88 8.58
C PHE A 17 11.23 -4.11 9.35
N LYS A 18 10.69 -4.39 10.54
CA LYS A 18 10.99 -5.61 11.30
C LYS A 18 10.56 -6.91 10.61
N TRP A 19 9.77 -6.85 9.54
CA TRP A 19 9.44 -8.01 8.72
C TRP A 19 10.47 -8.32 7.64
N TYR A 20 11.43 -7.44 7.40
CA TYR A 20 12.45 -7.63 6.38
C TYR A 20 13.77 -8.07 7.01
N HIS A 21 14.36 -9.13 6.45
CA HIS A 21 15.74 -9.51 6.74
C HIS A 21 16.74 -8.76 5.85
N TYR A 22 16.30 -8.36 4.67
CA TYR A 22 17.07 -7.66 3.67
C TYR A 22 16.13 -6.85 2.77
N LEU A 23 16.54 -5.65 2.37
CA LEU A 23 15.85 -4.79 1.41
C LEU A 23 16.82 -4.47 0.27
N HIS A 24 16.43 -4.81 -0.95
CA HIS A 24 17.18 -4.44 -2.15
C HIS A 24 16.85 -3.00 -2.53
N ASP A 25 17.87 -2.24 -2.92
CA ASP A 25 17.65 -0.98 -3.61
C ASP A 25 16.91 -1.23 -4.93
N LEU A 26 15.96 -0.35 -5.24
CA LEU A 26 15.15 -0.42 -6.45
C LEU A 26 15.69 0.57 -7.48
N ASP A 27 16.25 0.07 -8.58
CA ASP A 27 16.68 0.92 -9.68
C ASP A 27 15.47 1.36 -10.52
N LEU A 28 15.12 2.65 -10.42
CA LEU A 28 13.99 3.22 -11.17
C LEU A 28 14.22 3.20 -12.69
N GLU A 29 15.47 3.22 -13.14
CA GLU A 29 15.80 3.13 -14.56
C GLU A 29 15.60 1.70 -15.08
N GLU A 30 15.85 0.69 -14.25
CA GLU A 30 15.53 -0.70 -14.55
C GLU A 30 14.01 -0.89 -14.71
N LEU A 31 13.19 -0.34 -13.80
CA LEU A 31 11.74 -0.39 -13.92
C LEU A 31 11.23 0.23 -15.24
N ARG A 32 11.85 1.33 -15.66
CA ARG A 32 11.54 1.98 -16.94
C ARG A 32 11.87 1.09 -18.14
N ARG A 33 12.97 0.33 -18.08
CA ARG A 33 13.33 -0.68 -19.09
C ARG A 33 12.31 -1.83 -19.17
N PHE A 34 11.63 -2.14 -18.08
CA PHE A 34 10.49 -3.06 -18.04
C PHE A 34 9.16 -2.42 -18.43
N HIS A 35 9.19 -1.25 -19.08
CA HIS A 35 8.02 -0.52 -19.58
C HIS A 35 7.04 -0.07 -18.48
N LEU A 36 7.51 0.09 -17.25
CA LEU A 36 6.74 0.74 -16.19
C LEU A 36 6.89 2.26 -16.32
N ASN A 37 5.76 2.98 -16.30
CA ASN A 37 5.74 4.43 -16.38
C ASN A 37 6.13 5.06 -15.03
N VAL A 38 7.41 5.02 -14.67
CA VAL A 38 7.93 5.51 -13.38
C VAL A 38 8.49 6.93 -13.53
N ASN A 39 8.22 7.78 -12.56
CA ASN A 39 8.79 9.12 -12.47
C ASN A 39 10.17 9.08 -11.79
N VAL A 40 11.23 8.97 -12.59
CA VAL A 40 12.63 8.96 -12.09
C VAL A 40 13.07 10.28 -11.44
N SER A 41 12.35 11.38 -11.71
CA SER A 41 12.63 12.71 -11.13
C SER A 41 11.87 12.98 -9.83
N TYR A 42 11.03 12.03 -9.39
CA TYR A 42 10.32 12.14 -8.12
C TYR A 42 11.32 12.12 -6.95
N LYS A 43 11.17 13.05 -6.02
CA LYS A 43 11.92 13.05 -4.77
C LYS A 43 11.04 12.46 -3.67
N PRO A 44 11.44 11.33 -3.06
CA PRO A 44 10.65 10.70 -2.01
C PRO A 44 10.58 11.59 -0.76
N PHE A 45 9.54 11.37 0.05
CA PHE A 45 9.39 12.04 1.34
C PHE A 45 10.49 11.63 2.32
N ILE A 46 10.86 10.34 2.32
CA ILE A 46 12.01 9.78 3.05
C ILE A 46 12.74 8.87 2.06
N ALA A 47 14.04 9.12 1.86
CA ALA A 47 14.86 8.24 1.04
C ALA A 47 15.08 6.88 1.74
N LEU A 48 15.34 5.81 0.98
CA LEU A 48 15.41 4.46 1.53
C LEU A 48 16.51 4.31 2.61
N ASP A 49 17.62 5.01 2.44
CA ASP A 49 18.76 5.07 3.36
C ASP A 49 18.51 5.91 4.62
N GLU A 50 17.48 6.77 4.60
CA GLU A 50 17.06 7.59 5.74
C GLU A 50 16.06 6.88 6.66
N ILE A 51 15.61 5.66 6.30
CA ILE A 51 14.64 4.91 7.06
C ILE A 51 15.29 4.25 8.28
N ASP A 52 14.66 4.42 9.45
CA ASP A 52 15.04 3.69 10.66
C ASP A 52 14.56 2.23 10.60
N TYR A 53 15.48 1.32 10.31
CA TYR A 53 15.24 -0.13 10.30
C TYR A 53 14.86 -0.70 11.68
N ASN A 54 15.12 0.02 12.77
CA ASN A 54 14.75 -0.39 14.12
C ASN A 54 13.36 0.09 14.55
N GLU A 55 12.61 0.73 13.65
CA GLU A 55 11.31 1.36 13.95
C GLU A 55 10.37 0.44 14.74
N GLU A 56 9.71 0.99 15.75
CA GLU A 56 8.63 0.29 16.42
C GLU A 56 7.34 0.38 15.63
N ARG A 57 6.36 -0.44 16.02
CA ARG A 57 5.05 -0.49 15.36
C ARG A 57 4.37 0.89 15.31
N LEU A 58 4.53 1.71 16.35
CA LEU A 58 3.95 3.05 16.38
C LEU A 58 4.66 4.01 15.44
N ASP A 59 5.94 3.81 15.19
CA ASP A 59 6.74 4.67 14.32
C ASP A 59 6.37 4.44 12.85
N GLU A 60 6.06 3.20 12.45
CA GLU A 60 5.47 2.92 11.12
C GLU A 60 4.14 3.69 10.93
N TYR A 61 3.26 3.71 11.94
CA TYR A 61 2.01 4.47 11.88
C TYR A 61 2.27 5.97 11.72
N LYS A 62 3.24 6.53 12.47
CA LYS A 62 3.61 7.94 12.36
C LYS A 62 4.18 8.25 10.97
N ARG A 63 5.16 7.46 10.50
CA ARG A 63 5.80 7.59 9.19
C ARG A 63 4.76 7.59 8.06
N CYS A 64 3.90 6.58 8.01
CA CYS A 64 2.83 6.49 7.02
C CYS A 64 1.86 7.67 7.10
N TYR A 65 1.53 8.13 8.31
CA TYR A 65 0.63 9.27 8.51
C TYR A 65 1.23 10.60 8.07
N GLU A 66 2.49 10.88 8.43
CA GLU A 66 3.20 12.08 8.00
C GLU A 66 3.35 12.11 6.48
N LEU A 67 3.72 10.97 5.87
CA LEU A 67 3.74 10.82 4.43
C LEU A 67 2.37 11.14 3.80
N THR A 68 1.30 10.53 4.30
CA THR A 68 -0.04 10.70 3.71
C THR A 68 -0.49 12.16 3.79
N LYS A 69 -0.22 12.84 4.91
CA LYS A 69 -0.46 14.29 5.04
C LYS A 69 0.40 15.10 4.07
N TRP A 70 1.67 14.74 3.91
CA TRP A 70 2.58 15.42 2.99
C TRP A 70 2.09 15.32 1.54
N ILE A 71 1.69 14.12 1.08
CA ILE A 71 1.12 13.92 -0.26
C ILE A 71 -0.17 14.73 -0.41
N ALA A 72 -1.10 14.64 0.54
CA ALA A 72 -2.36 15.37 0.48
C ALA A 72 -2.16 16.89 0.43
N ASN A 73 -1.21 17.44 1.22
CA ASN A 73 -0.89 18.86 1.21
C ASN A 73 -0.19 19.29 -0.09
N ARG A 74 0.71 18.46 -0.62
CA ARG A 74 1.45 18.71 -1.87
C ARG A 74 0.51 18.90 -3.06
N HIS A 75 -0.54 18.07 -3.14
CA HIS A 75 -1.49 18.07 -4.26
C HIS A 75 -2.78 18.84 -3.96
N LYS A 76 -2.87 19.52 -2.81
CA LYS A 76 -4.10 20.18 -2.34
C LYS A 76 -4.65 21.22 -3.33
N GLN A 77 -3.77 21.95 -4.01
CA GLN A 77 -4.18 22.98 -4.99
C GLN A 77 -4.47 22.41 -6.38
N GLU A 78 -3.87 21.27 -6.72
CA GLU A 78 -4.10 20.57 -7.98
C GLU A 78 -5.47 19.86 -7.97
N GLY A 79 -5.91 19.43 -6.77
CA GLY A 79 -7.13 18.67 -6.59
C GLY A 79 -7.02 17.25 -7.18
N GLY A 80 -8.16 16.56 -7.29
CA GLY A 80 -8.25 15.22 -7.84
C GLY A 80 -7.96 14.10 -6.83
N ASP A 81 -7.83 12.88 -7.36
CA ASP A 81 -7.70 11.66 -6.57
C ASP A 81 -6.24 11.19 -6.46
N ILE A 82 -5.85 10.74 -5.27
CA ILE A 82 -4.54 10.14 -5.01
C ILE A 82 -4.71 8.64 -4.84
N LEU A 83 -4.04 7.86 -5.69
CA LEU A 83 -3.98 6.40 -5.55
C LEU A 83 -2.67 6.01 -4.86
N ILE A 84 -2.79 5.47 -3.64
CA ILE A 84 -1.67 4.86 -2.92
C ILE A 84 -1.73 3.35 -3.13
N VAL A 85 -0.68 2.80 -3.74
CA VAL A 85 -0.49 1.35 -3.91
C VAL A 85 0.63 0.91 -2.99
N GLY A 86 0.36 -0.08 -2.16
CA GLY A 86 1.32 -0.62 -1.20
C GLY A 86 0.84 -1.98 -0.71
N HIS A 87 1.25 -2.33 0.50
CA HIS A 87 0.92 -3.62 1.08
C HIS A 87 -0.40 -3.57 1.87
N LEU A 88 -0.84 -4.73 2.36
CA LEU A 88 -2.04 -4.83 3.20
C LEU A 88 -1.90 -4.01 4.50
N SER A 89 -0.67 -3.91 5.03
CA SER A 89 -0.34 -3.04 6.16
C SER A 89 -0.53 -1.55 5.84
N THR A 90 -0.08 -1.12 4.66
CA THR A 90 -0.17 0.26 4.17
C THR A 90 -1.60 0.78 4.23
N MET A 91 -2.59 0.00 3.78
CA MET A 91 -4.01 0.37 3.85
C MET A 91 -4.44 0.79 5.26
N GLU A 92 -4.00 0.05 6.27
CA GLU A 92 -4.36 0.31 7.66
C GLU A 92 -3.58 1.50 8.22
N THR A 93 -2.28 1.60 7.97
CA THR A 93 -1.41 2.65 8.52
C THR A 93 -1.72 4.02 7.93
N VAL A 94 -1.96 4.12 6.61
CA VAL A 94 -2.27 5.39 5.92
C VAL A 94 -3.68 5.89 6.23
N THR A 95 -4.66 5.00 6.38
CA THR A 95 -6.06 5.43 6.55
C THR A 95 -6.48 5.62 8.00
N ARG A 96 -5.91 4.86 8.95
CA ARG A 96 -6.38 4.84 10.34
C ARG A 96 -6.27 6.20 11.01
N LEU A 97 -5.06 6.77 11.02
CA LEU A 97 -4.81 8.05 11.66
C LEU A 97 -5.46 9.21 10.89
N MET A 98 -5.49 9.13 9.56
CA MET A 98 -6.17 10.12 8.71
C MET A 98 -7.68 10.19 8.97
N SER A 99 -8.29 9.08 9.39
CA SER A 99 -9.72 9.03 9.77
C SER A 99 -9.98 9.38 11.24
N GLY A 100 -8.97 9.83 12.00
CA GLY A 100 -9.07 10.09 13.44
C GLY A 100 -9.08 8.84 14.32
N GLY A 101 -8.74 7.67 13.77
CA GLY A 101 -8.59 6.43 14.53
C GLY A 101 -7.31 6.41 15.37
N ARG A 102 -7.20 5.41 16.26
CA ARG A 102 -5.96 5.15 17.03
C ARG A 102 -5.22 3.93 16.45
N PRO A 103 -3.88 3.86 16.56
CA PRO A 103 -3.10 2.69 16.16
C PRO A 103 -3.62 1.41 16.81
N LEU A 104 -3.61 0.30 16.08
CA LEU A 104 -4.02 -0.99 16.61
C LEU A 104 -2.85 -1.67 17.34
N GLY A 105 -3.18 -2.39 18.42
CA GLY A 105 -2.22 -3.32 19.03
C GLY A 105 -1.86 -4.46 18.06
N TYR A 106 -0.65 -5.00 18.20
CA TYR A 106 -0.02 -5.91 17.22
C TYR A 106 -0.92 -7.09 16.79
N LYS A 107 -1.51 -7.83 17.74
CA LYS A 107 -2.39 -8.97 17.41
C LYS A 107 -3.61 -8.57 16.57
N LYS A 108 -4.24 -7.44 16.94
CA LYS A 108 -5.41 -6.92 16.22
C LYS A 108 -5.02 -6.37 14.85
N PHE A 109 -3.84 -5.77 14.74
CA PHE A 109 -3.27 -5.34 13.47
C PHE A 109 -3.04 -6.52 12.52
N LEU A 110 -2.34 -7.57 12.95
CA LEU A 110 -2.12 -8.78 12.13
C LEU A 110 -3.42 -9.43 11.69
N TRP A 111 -4.38 -9.59 12.60
CA TRP A 111 -5.70 -10.11 12.24
C TRP A 111 -6.40 -9.24 11.20
N HIS A 112 -6.30 -7.91 11.36
CA HIS A 112 -6.91 -6.98 10.43
C HIS A 112 -6.28 -7.06 9.04
N THR A 113 -4.96 -7.13 8.91
CA THR A 113 -4.26 -7.18 7.62
C THR A 113 -4.38 -8.54 6.94
N HIS A 114 -4.18 -9.64 7.67
CA HIS A 114 -4.18 -10.99 7.10
C HIS A 114 -5.58 -11.49 6.72
N SER A 115 -6.64 -10.85 7.24
CA SER A 115 -8.02 -11.17 6.82
C SER A 115 -8.42 -10.51 5.50
N LYS A 116 -7.54 -9.72 4.86
CA LYS A 116 -7.86 -8.99 3.63
C LYS A 116 -7.35 -9.74 2.39
N PRO A 117 -8.13 -9.74 1.29
CA PRO A 117 -7.68 -10.28 0.02
C PRO A 117 -6.70 -9.32 -0.67
N PHE A 118 -5.93 -9.85 -1.62
CA PHE A 118 -5.14 -9.04 -2.56
C PHE A 118 -6.04 -8.12 -3.39
N GLY A 119 -5.53 -6.94 -3.74
CA GLY A 119 -6.26 -5.96 -4.54
C GLY A 119 -7.44 -5.31 -3.81
N LEU A 120 -7.48 -5.39 -2.47
CA LEU A 120 -8.44 -4.64 -1.67
C LEU A 120 -8.19 -3.14 -1.83
N ILE A 121 -9.25 -2.39 -2.11
CA ILE A 121 -9.22 -0.93 -2.23
C ILE A 121 -10.02 -0.34 -1.07
N THR A 122 -9.44 0.67 -0.43
CA THR A 122 -10.13 1.52 0.55
C THR A 122 -10.07 2.95 0.05
N VAL A 123 -11.19 3.67 0.12
CA VAL A 123 -11.26 5.08 -0.27
C VAL A 123 -11.45 5.93 0.97
N LEU A 124 -10.67 7.01 1.02
CA LEU A 124 -10.75 8.03 2.05
C LEU A 124 -11.09 9.36 1.39
N GLU A 125 -12.23 9.93 1.76
CA GLU A 125 -12.73 11.17 1.18
C GLU A 125 -12.51 12.35 2.15
N GLU A 126 -11.98 13.44 1.61
CA GLU A 126 -11.92 14.74 2.28
C GLU A 126 -13.26 15.47 2.10
N PRO A 127 -14.03 15.71 3.18
CA PRO A 127 -15.27 16.46 3.06
C PRO A 127 -15.01 17.91 2.64
N CYS A 128 -15.87 18.47 1.79
CA CYS A 128 -15.79 19.87 1.35
C CYS A 128 -15.93 20.91 2.48
N SER A 129 -16.27 20.49 3.71
CA SER A 129 -16.43 21.39 4.84
C SER A 129 -15.11 21.64 5.56
N LEU A 130 -14.85 22.90 5.92
CA LEU A 130 -13.60 23.41 6.52
C LEU A 130 -13.11 22.66 7.78
N ASN A 131 -14.00 21.94 8.48
CA ASN A 131 -13.71 21.22 9.73
C ASN A 131 -14.04 19.72 9.69
N GLY A 132 -14.30 19.14 8.52
CA GLY A 132 -14.68 17.74 8.44
C GLY A 132 -13.47 16.80 8.51
N SER A 133 -13.47 15.87 9.46
CA SER A 133 -12.53 14.75 9.45
C SER A 133 -12.72 13.88 8.20
N ARG A 134 -11.63 13.35 7.64
CA ARG A 134 -11.69 12.44 6.50
C ARG A 134 -12.48 11.19 6.84
N ARG A 135 -13.29 10.71 5.90
CA ARG A 135 -14.20 9.57 6.11
C ARG A 135 -13.90 8.44 5.14
N LYS A 136 -13.97 7.21 5.64
CA LYS A 136 -13.90 6.02 4.78
C LYS A 136 -15.23 5.88 4.04
N VAL A 137 -15.15 5.74 2.72
CA VAL A 137 -16.32 5.55 1.84
C VAL A 137 -16.17 4.27 1.04
N LEU A 138 -17.26 3.83 0.42
CA LEU A 138 -17.22 2.66 -0.46
C LEU A 138 -16.39 3.00 -1.71
N PRO A 139 -15.50 2.10 -2.15
CA PRO A 139 -14.79 2.29 -3.41
C PRO A 139 -15.78 2.42 -4.58
N PRO A 140 -15.46 3.22 -5.62
CA PRO A 140 -16.31 3.40 -6.80
C PRO A 140 -16.31 2.18 -7.74
N MET A 141 -15.95 1.00 -7.22
CA MET A 141 -15.84 -0.24 -7.97
C MET A 141 -16.18 -1.45 -7.10
N LEU A 142 -16.64 -2.52 -7.75
CA LEU A 142 -16.99 -3.77 -7.07
C LEU A 142 -15.73 -4.51 -6.60
N PRO A 143 -15.83 -5.25 -5.47
CA PRO A 143 -14.73 -6.07 -5.00
C PRO A 143 -14.44 -7.19 -6.01
N ILE A 144 -13.15 -7.40 -6.30
CA ILE A 144 -12.72 -8.50 -7.17
C ILE A 144 -12.52 -9.76 -6.32
N ARG A 145 -13.02 -10.90 -6.80
CA ARG A 145 -12.83 -12.21 -6.16
C ARG A 145 -12.33 -13.21 -7.18
N TRP A 146 -11.29 -13.95 -6.81
CA TRP A 146 -10.74 -15.05 -7.58
C TRP A 146 -10.70 -16.30 -6.73
N HIS A 147 -10.85 -17.46 -7.36
CA HIS A 147 -10.65 -18.74 -6.71
C HIS A 147 -9.25 -19.28 -7.04
N ALA A 148 -8.62 -19.92 -6.05
CA ALA A 148 -7.35 -20.58 -6.27
C ALA A 148 -7.51 -21.67 -7.35
N ARG A 149 -6.59 -21.70 -8.30
CA ARG A 149 -6.42 -22.82 -9.22
C ARG A 149 -5.23 -23.63 -8.72
N MET A 150 -5.49 -24.84 -8.22
CA MET A 150 -4.43 -25.71 -7.76
C MET A 150 -3.56 -26.16 -8.94
N LEU A 151 -2.26 -26.31 -8.69
CA LEU A 151 -1.35 -26.95 -9.63
C LEU A 151 -1.77 -28.41 -9.80
N TRP A 152 -1.88 -28.84 -11.05
CA TRP A 152 -2.36 -30.16 -11.41
C TRP A 152 -1.21 -31.02 -11.94
N ASP A 153 -0.88 -32.10 -11.24
CA ASP A 153 0.05 -33.13 -11.71
C ASP A 153 -0.73 -34.37 -12.12
N THR A 154 -0.95 -34.51 -13.43
CA THR A 154 -1.72 -35.61 -14.00
C THR A 154 -1.11 -36.96 -13.67
N LYS A 155 0.23 -37.06 -13.59
CA LYS A 155 0.92 -38.33 -13.35
C LYS A 155 0.65 -38.84 -11.94
N LYS A 156 0.79 -37.98 -10.93
CA LYS A 156 0.48 -38.31 -9.53
C LYS A 156 -0.98 -38.69 -9.31
N MET A 157 -1.90 -38.01 -10.00
CA MET A 157 -3.33 -38.30 -9.90
C MET A 157 -3.68 -39.67 -10.49
N ILE A 158 -3.05 -40.06 -11.60
CA ILE A 158 -3.25 -41.39 -12.20
C ILE A 158 -2.66 -42.48 -11.29
N GLU A 159 -1.48 -42.27 -10.72
CA GLU A 159 -0.85 -43.21 -9.78
C GLU A 159 -1.75 -43.47 -8.55
N LEU A 160 -2.40 -42.42 -8.00
CA LEU A 160 -3.34 -42.54 -6.88
C LEU A 160 -4.66 -43.24 -7.24
N LEU A 161 -5.07 -43.26 -8.51
CA LEU A 161 -6.29 -43.92 -8.98
C LEU A 161 -6.09 -45.40 -9.30
N LEU A 162 -4.83 -45.86 -9.41
CA LEU A 162 -4.46 -47.23 -9.75
C LEU A 162 -4.00 -48.05 -8.53
N THR A 163 -3.98 -47.45 -7.33
CA THR A 163 -3.76 -48.10 -6.02
C THR A 163 -5.04 -48.22 -5.24
#